data_AF-A0A5A7SB04-F1
#
_entry.id   AF-A0A5A7SB04-F1
#
_cell.length_a   1.000
_cell.length_b   1.000
_cell.length_c   1.000
_cell.angle_alpha   90.00
_cell.angle_beta   90.00
_cell.angle_gamma   90.00
#
_symmetry.space_group_name_H-M   'P 1'
#
loop_
_entity.id
_entity.type
_entity.pdbx_description
1 polymer ?
#
loop_
_entity_poly.entity_id
_entity_poly.type
_entity_poly.pdbx_seq_one_letter_code
_entity_poly.pdbx_strand_id
1 'polypeptide(L)'
;MSAKFEATVDLSKGVSADDPACEKSACANLKMALGRFAGVTSVIYSSPAEVLNDFNRRNPQFSDFVDPDTFPGEFTVLLETKADYEALNRTLRDNPTIGDVVVDPAK
;
A
#
# COMPACT_ATOMS: atom_id res chain seq x y z
N MET A 1 17.49 0.65 -13.69
CA MET A 1 16.55 1.78 -13.87
C MET A 1 15.97 2.08 -12.51
N SER A 2 16.11 3.30 -12.00
CA SER A 2 15.45 3.71 -10.77
C SER A 2 13.99 4.00 -11.09
N ALA A 3 13.06 3.42 -10.32
CA ALA A 3 11.65 3.75 -10.42
C ALA A 3 11.43 5.26 -10.20
N LYS A 4 10.45 5.83 -10.89
CA LYS A 4 10.23 7.28 -10.90
C LYS A 4 8.99 7.70 -10.12
N PHE A 5 8.10 6.75 -9.80
CA PHE A 5 6.86 7.01 -9.11
C PHE A 5 6.64 5.97 -8.01
N GLU A 6 6.26 6.43 -6.82
CA GLU A 6 5.84 5.59 -5.69
C GLU A 6 4.34 5.81 -5.46
N ALA A 7 3.59 4.71 -5.38
CA ALA A 7 2.18 4.71 -5.04
C ALA A 7 1.96 3.81 -3.83
N THR A 8 1.13 4.26 -2.90
CA THR A 8 0.66 3.48 -1.76
C THR A 8 -0.73 2.94 -2.07
N VAL A 9 -0.91 1.64 -1.89
CA VAL A 9 -2.20 0.96 -2.03
C VAL A 9 -2.62 0.48 -0.65
N ASP A 10 -3.58 1.17 -0.05
CA ASP A 10 -4.11 0.83 1.25
C ASP A 10 -5.06 -0.36 1.12
N LEU A 11 -4.91 -1.33 2.03
CA LEU A 11 -5.83 -2.46 2.09
C LEU A 11 -7.09 -2.06 2.84
N SER A 12 -8.22 -2.66 2.45
CA SER A 12 -9.41 -2.59 3.28
C SER A 12 -9.08 -3.15 4.69
N LYS A 13 -9.62 -2.52 5.74
CA LYS A 13 -9.30 -2.83 7.14
C LYS A 13 -9.40 -4.33 7.48
N GLY A 14 -10.38 -5.04 6.89
CA GLY A 14 -10.57 -6.48 7.12
C GLY A 14 -9.54 -7.40 6.45
N VAL A 15 -8.83 -6.94 5.40
CA VAL A 15 -7.87 -7.78 4.68
C VAL A 15 -6.54 -7.87 5.44
N SER A 16 -6.09 -6.76 6.03
CA SER A 16 -4.78 -6.68 6.69
C SER A 16 -4.83 -7.00 8.19
N ALA A 17 -5.95 -6.70 8.88
CA ALA A 17 -6.09 -7.00 10.30
C ALA A 17 -5.98 -8.51 10.60
N ASP A 18 -6.55 -9.34 9.73
CA ASP A 18 -6.53 -10.80 9.87
C ASP A 18 -5.30 -11.46 9.21
N ASP A 19 -4.44 -10.69 8.52
CA ASP A 19 -3.29 -11.21 7.75
C ASP A 19 -2.06 -10.28 7.85
N PRO A 20 -1.47 -10.13 9.05
CA PRO A 20 -0.38 -9.20 9.28
C PRO A 20 0.89 -9.56 8.48
N ALA A 21 1.02 -10.78 7.97
CA ALA A 21 2.15 -11.23 7.16
C ALA A 21 1.86 -11.25 5.64
N CYS A 22 0.63 -10.91 5.22
CA CYS A 22 0.20 -10.98 3.82
C CYS A 22 0.35 -12.38 3.18
N GLU A 23 0.06 -13.43 3.94
CA GLU A 23 0.21 -14.83 3.51
C GLU A 23 -1.12 -15.49 3.10
N LYS A 24 -2.26 -14.91 3.49
CA LYS A 24 -3.57 -15.39 3.08
C LYS A 24 -3.85 -15.02 1.62
N SER A 25 -4.74 -15.79 1.00
CA SER A 25 -5.01 -15.72 -0.43
C SER A 25 -5.41 -14.31 -0.91
N ALA A 26 -6.15 -13.53 -0.13
CA ALA A 26 -6.56 -12.18 -0.52
C ALA A 26 -5.35 -11.25 -0.69
N CYS A 27 -4.50 -11.15 0.33
CA CYS A 27 -3.32 -10.28 0.30
C CYS A 27 -2.26 -10.80 -0.67
N ALA A 28 -1.95 -12.10 -0.63
CA ALA A 28 -0.96 -12.72 -1.52
C ALA A 28 -1.34 -12.61 -3.01
N ASN A 29 -2.62 -12.81 -3.36
CA ASN A 29 -3.07 -12.64 -4.74
C ASN A 29 -2.98 -11.19 -5.20
N LEU A 30 -3.29 -10.24 -4.33
CA LEU A 30 -3.14 -8.81 -4.64
C LEU A 30 -1.67 -8.46 -4.86
N LYS A 31 -0.76 -8.89 -3.97
CA LYS A 31 0.69 -8.71 -4.13
C LYS A 31 1.19 -9.25 -5.48
N MET A 32 0.76 -10.45 -5.85
CA MET A 32 1.12 -11.06 -7.13
C MET A 32 0.53 -10.29 -8.32
N ALA A 33 -0.71 -9.83 -8.22
CA ALA A 33 -1.37 -9.06 -9.28
C ALA A 33 -0.65 -7.71 -9.50
N LEU A 34 -0.32 -6.99 -8.43
CA LEU A 34 0.46 -5.75 -8.47
C LEU A 34 1.84 -5.99 -9.10
N GLY A 35 2.54 -7.05 -8.69
CA GLY A 35 3.88 -7.36 -9.22
C GLY A 35 3.91 -7.80 -10.70
N ARG A 36 2.75 -8.13 -11.28
CA ARG A 36 2.60 -8.46 -12.71
C ARG A 36 2.05 -7.29 -13.52
N PHE A 37 1.67 -6.19 -12.87
CA PHE A 37 1.12 -5.03 -13.56
C PHE A 37 2.19 -4.36 -14.42
N ALA A 38 1.84 -4.01 -15.65
CA ALA A 38 2.78 -3.39 -16.58
C ALA A 38 3.29 -2.05 -16.01
N GLY A 39 4.61 -1.86 -16.03
CA GLY A 39 5.25 -0.65 -15.48
C GLY A 39 5.51 -0.69 -13.97
N VAL A 40 5.13 -1.77 -13.26
CA VAL A 40 5.54 -1.98 -11.87
C VAL A 40 6.94 -2.59 -11.82
N THR A 41 7.82 -1.98 -11.03
CA THR A 41 9.20 -2.45 -10.82
C THR A 41 9.42 -3.11 -9.47
N SER A 42 8.59 -2.78 -8.47
CA SER A 42 8.68 -3.36 -7.12
C SER A 42 7.34 -3.25 -6.40
N VAL A 43 7.08 -4.21 -5.52
CA VAL A 43 5.93 -4.23 -4.61
C VAL A 43 6.42 -4.65 -3.23
N ILE A 44 6.27 -3.76 -2.26
CA ILE A 44 6.65 -3.98 -0.86
C ILE A 44 5.39 -3.93 -0.02
N TYR A 45 5.22 -4.90 0.87
CA TYR A 45 4.11 -4.90 1.82
C TYR A 45 4.58 -4.35 3.16
N SER A 46 3.75 -3.51 3.78
CA SER A 46 3.90 -3.07 5.16
C SER A 46 2.68 -3.50 5.95
N SER A 47 2.90 -4.24 7.04
CA SER A 47 1.86 -4.63 7.98
C SER A 47 1.28 -3.42 8.73
N PRO A 48 0.06 -3.51 9.31
CA PRO A 48 -0.51 -2.45 10.15
C PRO A 48 0.46 -1.88 11.20
N ALA A 49 1.22 -2.76 11.85
CA ALA A 49 2.20 -2.38 12.86
C ALA A 49 3.40 -1.61 12.26
N GLU A 50 3.87 -2.01 11.08
CA GLU A 50 4.95 -1.31 10.36
C GLU A 50 4.48 0.08 9.89
N VAL A 51 3.25 0.18 9.38
CA VAL A 51 2.64 1.47 8.97
C VAL A 51 2.50 2.41 10.16
N LEU A 52 1.98 1.93 11.30
CA LEU A 52 1.89 2.71 12.53
C LEU A 52 3.26 3.18 13.02
N ASN A 53 4.24 2.29 13.04
CA ASN A 53 5.60 2.63 13.47
C ASN A 53 6.23 3.69 12.56
N ASP A 54 6.02 3.56 11.24
CA ASP A 54 6.48 4.53 10.27
C ASP A 54 5.80 5.90 10.42
N PHE A 55 4.48 5.90 10.62
CA PHE A 55 3.69 7.10 10.92
C PHE A 55 4.20 7.81 12.17
N ASN A 56 4.40 7.08 13.28
CA ASN A 56 4.89 7.64 14.54
C ASN A 56 6.30 8.20 14.40
N ARG A 57 7.16 7.56 13.60
CA ARG A 57 8.52 8.06 13.32
C ARG A 57 8.49 9.38 12.55
N ARG A 58 7.57 9.52 11.59
CA ARG A 58 7.41 10.73 10.77
C ARG A 58 6.64 11.83 11.49
N ASN A 59 5.73 11.47 12.39
CA ASN A 59 4.81 12.37 13.08
C ASN A 59 4.83 12.14 14.60
N PRO A 60 5.99 12.29 15.28
CA PRO A 60 6.12 11.98 16.70
C PRO A 60 5.19 12.80 17.59
N GLN A 61 4.74 13.98 17.14
CA GLN A 61 3.79 14.83 17.86
C GLN A 61 2.38 14.24 17.98
N PHE A 62 2.03 13.24 17.18
CA PHE A 62 0.71 12.62 17.19
C PHE A 62 0.70 11.24 17.87
N SER A 63 1.85 10.68 18.26
CA SER A 63 1.97 9.27 18.68
C SER A 63 1.04 8.87 19.84
N ASP A 64 0.76 9.79 20.75
CA ASP A 64 -0.08 9.55 21.93
C ASP A 64 -1.59 9.65 21.63
N PHE A 65 -1.95 10.11 20.42
CA PHE A 65 -3.33 10.39 20.02
C PHE A 65 -3.87 9.49 18.91
N VAL A 66 -3.00 8.67 18.29
CA VAL A 66 -3.40 7.79 17.19
C VAL A 66 -3.91 6.46 17.73
N ASP A 67 -5.03 6.00 17.19
CA ASP A 67 -5.55 4.65 17.42
C ASP A 67 -4.84 3.67 16.47
N PRO A 68 -4.08 2.68 16.98
CA PRO A 68 -3.43 1.65 16.17
C PRO A 68 -4.36 0.95 15.19
N ASP A 69 -5.64 0.77 15.54
CA ASP A 69 -6.60 0.04 14.72
C ASP A 69 -7.09 0.85 13.50
N THR A 70 -6.64 2.09 13.36
CA THR A 70 -6.97 2.95 12.20
C THR A 70 -6.01 2.75 11.03
N PHE A 71 -4.88 2.06 11.22
CA PHE A 71 -3.87 1.84 10.19
C PHE A 71 -4.07 0.49 9.50
N PRO A 72 -4.52 0.45 8.24
CA PRO A 72 -4.48 -0.78 7.46
C PRO A 72 -3.03 -1.13 7.09
N GLY A 73 -2.81 -2.39 6.72
CA GLY A 73 -1.63 -2.76 5.94
C GLY A 73 -1.71 -2.15 4.55
N GLU A 74 -0.56 -1.87 3.96
CA GLU A 74 -0.44 -1.19 2.67
C GLU A 74 0.59 -1.87 1.77
N PHE A 75 0.48 -1.64 0.46
CA PHE A 75 1.54 -1.94 -0.50
C PHE A 75 2.16 -0.67 -1.03
N THR A 76 3.48 -0.55 -0.91
CA THR A 76 4.28 0.41 -1.66
C THR A 76 4.60 -0.19 -3.04
N VAL A 77 4.08 0.45 -4.09
CA VAL A 77 4.24 0.04 -5.48
C VAL A 77 5.11 1.06 -6.21
N LEU A 78 6.25 0.59 -6.71
CA LEU A 78 7.17 1.41 -7.51
C LEU A 78 6.86 1.25 -8.99
N LEU A 79 6.70 2.38 -9.69
CA LEU A 79 6.25 2.48 -11.07
C LEU A 79 7.24 3.27 -11.95
N GLU A 80 7.27 2.96 -13.23
CA GLU A 80 8.16 3.61 -14.20
C GLU A 80 7.67 5.01 -14.59
N THR A 81 6.36 5.20 -14.74
CA THR A 81 5.78 6.46 -15.24
C THR A 81 4.48 6.84 -14.54
N LYS A 82 4.09 8.11 -14.66
CA LYS A 82 2.79 8.62 -14.22
C LYS A 82 1.61 7.90 -14.91
N ALA A 83 1.78 7.53 -16.19
CA ALA A 83 0.74 6.84 -16.94
C ALA A 83 0.48 5.42 -16.39
N ASP A 84 1.54 4.74 -15.93
CA ASP A 84 1.43 3.42 -15.28
C ASP A 84 0.69 3.54 -13.94
N TYR A 85 0.97 4.57 -13.15
CA TYR A 85 0.20 4.89 -11.94
C TYR A 85 -1.29 5.11 -12.26
N GLU A 86 -1.62 5.95 -13.24
CA GLU A 86 -3.01 6.22 -13.58
C GLU A 86 -3.74 4.96 -14.07
N ALA A 87 -3.04 4.09 -14.80
CA ALA A 87 -3.56 2.80 -15.23
C ALA A 87 -3.77 1.85 -14.05
N LEU A 88 -2.83 1.81 -13.10
CA LEU A 88 -2.92 1.03 -11.88
C LEU A 88 -4.12 1.49 -11.05
N ASN A 89 -4.21 2.78 -10.74
CA ASN A 89 -5.30 3.34 -9.94
C ASN A 89 -6.68 3.03 -10.58
N ARG A 90 -6.82 3.21 -11.90
CA ARG A 90 -8.06 2.83 -12.62
C ARG A 90 -8.39 1.34 -12.48
N THR A 91 -7.39 0.46 -12.51
CA THR A 91 -7.59 -1.00 -12.39
C THR A 91 -7.98 -1.41 -10.98
N LEU A 92 -7.46 -0.71 -9.97
CA LEU A 92 -7.62 -1.06 -8.56
C LEU A 92 -8.89 -0.44 -7.94
N ARG A 93 -9.43 0.63 -8.54
CA ARG A 93 -10.55 1.42 -8.00
C ARG A 93 -11.78 0.61 -7.61
N ASP A 94 -12.10 -0.44 -8.37
CA ASP A 94 -13.28 -1.27 -8.16
C ASP A 94 -12.98 -2.56 -7.38
N ASN A 95 -11.74 -2.73 -6.88
CA ASN A 95 -11.36 -3.92 -6.13
C ASN A 95 -11.80 -3.81 -4.66
N PRO A 96 -12.69 -4.69 -4.16
CA PRO A 96 -13.21 -4.62 -2.80
C PRO A 96 -12.16 -4.90 -1.71
N THR A 97 -11.00 -5.46 -2.06
CA THR A 97 -9.92 -5.69 -1.09
C THR A 97 -9.09 -4.43 -0.82
N ILE A 98 -9.26 -3.39 -1.64
CA ILE A 98 -8.50 -2.14 -1.60
C ILE A 98 -9.34 -1.07 -0.92
N GLY A 99 -8.71 -0.34 0.00
CA GLY A 99 -9.31 0.81 0.67
C GLY A 99 -9.13 2.06 -0.18
N ASP A 100 -7.88 2.41 -0.50
CA ASP A 100 -7.54 3.58 -1.30
C ASP A 100 -6.24 3.36 -2.09
N VAL A 101 -6.02 4.18 -3.12
CA VAL A 101 -4.76 4.26 -3.87
C VAL A 101 -4.27 5.70 -3.82
N VAL A 102 -3.21 5.93 -3.06
CA VAL A 102 -2.66 7.24 -2.79
C VAL A 102 -1.31 7.37 -3.50
N VAL A 103 -1.09 8.47 -4.21
CA VAL A 103 0.27 8.85 -4.61
C VAL A 103 0.89 9.54 -3.42
N ASP A 104 2.08 9.13 -3.01
CA ASP A 104 2.87 9.94 -2.08
C ASP A 104 3.61 11.01 -2.91
N PRO A 105 3.19 12.30 -2.91
CA PRO A 105 3.92 13.34 -3.61
C PRO A 105 5.22 13.74 -2.89
N ALA A 106 5.50 13.18 -1.70
CA ALA A 106 6.58 13.60 -0.81
C ALA A 106 7.85 12.73 -0.89
N LYS A 107 7.95 11.79 -1.84
CA LYS A 107 9.18 11.04 -2.14
C LYS A 107 9.61 11.16 -3.61
#